data_AF-A0A258KML7-F1
#
_entry.id   AF-A0A258KML7-F1
#
_cell.length_a   1.000
_cell.length_b   1.000
_cell.length_c   1.000
_cell.angle_alpha   90.00
_cell.angle_beta   90.00
_cell.angle_gamma   90.00
#
_symmetry.space_group_name_H-M   'P 1'
#
loop_
_entity.id
_entity.type
_entity.pdbx_description
1 polymer ?
#
loop_
_entity_poly.entity_id
_entity_poly.type
_entity_poly.pdbx_seq_one_letter_code
_entity_poly.pdbx_strand_id
1 'polypeptide(L)'
;MNGQATSQIGRWAFLAVAASLMALSRVHLGLRHDARLYFGDALARLDPQGVGRDLIFAHDGQFGFSLYTPVLAWLVSGVGLNTAVALVSGLGLIAWLAALVLLMSRLLADLPTAWRRAATVLVIAVAPYYGAHEVFAYGEAFATPRILVEAVGMAALACWLADRRWLAAGMLVAGLALHPIMALCGLAVLFVALCLEDRRWLLAGLCGAVLATVAAGLGLPVAERLLRVMDPAWRAISEARSPTVFVSLWPAEAWGRIAVQAVTLGLAARLSQGPVRRLMIAALVAGLAGVAFAWTADRFSLVLPIQIQAWRTLALMAILAAAGLAICVRQLSGRGPTGVLAVCALVVGWTYIGWDLIPMVAAAVALVAALIGDRAVWSAPTVAGRSMIGLTALLVAAWGLVRFGALQNGLAVLPSGQGVGLGLIWNSGLPGWVAAAAALGLAARPSVLKTGAMIGGSAALAVLALALWDGRSGFARQRESGPDPALRAILAERPGEVLWLTGDVEPWTLAGRASWASKFQGAGVVLSRPLAIALNARIDRLIAVGLVGQDWKTPFGAAPSAPRTPALAQVSALCAAGDAPAWIVAPIAPGAAPDLTLKNRSWTARQPYELDLAGRWFVTRTYAVIPCVGR
;
A
#
# COMPACT_ATOMS: atom_id res chain seq x y z
N MET A 1 -37.86 -20.22 -17.34
CA MET A 1 -37.14 -19.33 -16.40
C MET A 1 -36.75 -18.05 -17.15
N ASN A 2 -37.42 -16.95 -16.86
CA ASN A 2 -37.33 -15.68 -17.62
C ASN A 2 -35.93 -15.07 -17.61
N GLY A 3 -35.51 -14.45 -18.72
CA GLY A 3 -34.18 -13.85 -18.91
C GLY A 3 -33.73 -12.81 -17.87
N GLN A 4 -34.67 -12.27 -17.08
CA GLN A 4 -34.35 -11.40 -15.93
C GLN A 4 -33.74 -12.18 -14.76
N ALA A 5 -34.22 -13.40 -14.45
CA ALA A 5 -33.71 -14.21 -13.35
C ALA A 5 -32.27 -14.69 -13.63
N THR A 6 -31.97 -15.09 -14.86
CA THR A 6 -30.61 -15.47 -15.29
C THR A 6 -29.65 -14.28 -15.25
N SER A 7 -30.12 -13.07 -15.56
CA SER A 7 -29.32 -11.83 -15.47
C SER A 7 -28.98 -11.45 -14.02
N GLN A 8 -29.91 -11.64 -13.08
CA GLN A 8 -29.71 -11.36 -11.66
C GLN A 8 -28.75 -12.37 -11.02
N ILE A 9 -28.94 -13.66 -11.29
CA ILE A 9 -28.03 -14.73 -10.84
C ILE A 9 -26.60 -14.44 -11.32
N GLY A 10 -26.45 -14.08 -12.60
CA GLY A 10 -25.14 -13.73 -13.16
C GLY A 10 -24.50 -12.49 -12.52
N ARG A 11 -25.28 -11.54 -11.98
CA ARG A 11 -24.77 -10.37 -11.26
C ARG A 11 -24.25 -10.76 -9.88
N TRP A 12 -25.02 -11.52 -9.11
CA TRP A 12 -24.61 -11.96 -7.77
C TRP A 12 -23.41 -12.89 -7.81
N ALA A 13 -23.38 -13.85 -8.75
CA ALA A 13 -22.23 -14.72 -8.95
C ALA A 13 -20.95 -13.91 -9.27
N PHE A 14 -21.06 -12.88 -10.12
CA PHE A 14 -19.93 -12.00 -10.40
C PHE A 14 -19.47 -11.22 -9.16
N LEU A 15 -20.39 -10.64 -8.39
CA LEU A 15 -20.03 -9.91 -7.17
C LEU A 15 -19.35 -10.84 -6.15
N ALA A 16 -19.84 -12.08 -6.01
CA ALA A 16 -19.21 -13.09 -5.16
C ALA A 16 -17.78 -13.42 -5.64
N VAL A 17 -17.57 -13.61 -6.96
CA VAL A 17 -16.22 -13.82 -7.52
C VAL A 17 -15.32 -12.62 -7.27
N ALA A 18 -15.78 -11.40 -7.57
CA ALA A 18 -14.97 -10.19 -7.37
C ALA A 18 -14.61 -9.97 -5.90
N ALA A 19 -15.57 -10.16 -4.98
CA ALA A 19 -15.34 -10.08 -3.54
C ALA A 19 -14.36 -11.16 -3.05
N SER A 20 -14.51 -12.39 -3.55
CA SER A 20 -13.62 -13.50 -3.18
C SER A 20 -12.19 -13.27 -3.68
N LEU A 21 -12.03 -12.81 -4.92
CA LEU A 21 -10.72 -12.45 -5.48
C LEU A 21 -10.08 -11.29 -4.71
N MET A 22 -10.86 -10.26 -4.37
CA MET A 22 -10.38 -9.15 -3.54
C MET A 22 -9.91 -9.65 -2.17
N ALA A 23 -10.72 -10.46 -1.47
CA ALA A 23 -10.37 -10.98 -0.15
C ALA A 23 -9.14 -11.91 -0.19
N LEU A 24 -9.05 -12.79 -1.19
CA LEU A 24 -7.91 -13.70 -1.34
C LEU A 24 -6.63 -12.93 -1.71
N SER A 25 -6.73 -11.92 -2.60
CA SER A 25 -5.58 -11.12 -3.02
C SER A 25 -5.17 -10.04 -2.00
N ARG A 26 -6.01 -9.78 -1.01
CA ARG A 26 -5.82 -8.77 0.04
C ARG A 26 -6.16 -9.38 1.39
N VAL A 27 -5.37 -10.38 1.77
CA VAL A 27 -5.50 -11.05 3.07
C VAL A 27 -5.35 -10.09 4.23
N HIS A 28 -6.13 -10.32 5.27
CA HIS A 28 -6.02 -9.59 6.53
C HIS A 28 -4.76 -10.06 7.28
N LEU A 29 -3.80 -9.15 7.43
CA LEU A 29 -2.51 -9.42 8.09
C LEU A 29 -2.40 -8.71 9.44
N GLY A 30 -3.51 -8.17 9.95
CA GLY A 30 -3.55 -7.45 11.23
C GLY A 30 -2.87 -6.07 11.17
N LEU A 31 -2.22 -5.69 12.27
CA LEU A 31 -1.44 -4.46 12.41
C LEU A 31 -0.15 -4.53 11.59
N ARG A 32 -0.28 -4.25 10.29
CA ARG A 32 0.79 -4.24 9.31
C ARG A 32 0.91 -2.88 8.62
N HIS A 33 2.12 -2.52 8.17
CA HIS A 33 2.41 -1.23 7.55
C HIS A 33 1.87 -0.06 8.40
N ASP A 34 1.31 0.97 7.76
CA ASP A 34 0.86 2.20 8.40
C ASP A 34 -0.31 1.97 9.38
N ALA A 35 -1.01 0.82 9.34
CA ALA A 35 -2.07 0.53 10.31
C ALA A 35 -1.52 0.58 11.74
N ARG A 36 -0.25 0.20 11.93
CA ARG A 36 0.46 0.29 13.21
C ARG A 36 0.53 1.73 13.73
N LEU A 37 0.75 2.71 12.85
CA LEU A 37 0.80 4.13 13.23
C LEU A 37 -0.57 4.63 13.66
N TYR A 38 -1.61 4.35 12.88
CA TYR A 38 -2.96 4.84 13.17
C TYR A 38 -3.55 4.21 14.42
N PHE A 39 -3.34 2.90 14.63
CA PHE A 39 -3.76 2.24 15.87
C PHE A 39 -2.88 2.61 17.05
N GLY A 40 -1.58 2.87 16.83
CA GLY A 40 -0.71 3.45 17.85
C GLY A 40 -1.21 4.81 18.32
N ASP A 41 -1.60 5.72 17.40
CA ASP A 41 -2.19 7.02 17.74
C ASP A 41 -3.55 6.86 18.46
N ALA A 42 -4.38 5.90 18.01
CA ALA A 42 -5.62 5.58 18.70
C ALA A 42 -5.39 5.12 20.15
N LEU A 43 -4.39 4.27 20.39
CA LEU A 43 -3.99 3.83 21.74
C LEU A 43 -3.38 4.98 22.54
N ALA A 44 -2.58 5.85 21.92
CA ALA A 44 -2.02 7.05 22.55
C ALA A 44 -3.11 8.00 23.06
N ARG A 45 -4.22 8.15 22.32
CA ARG A 45 -5.38 8.95 22.74
C ARG A 45 -6.13 8.33 23.92
N LEU A 46 -6.20 7.00 23.96
CA LEU A 46 -6.84 6.25 25.05
C LEU A 46 -5.96 6.21 26.31
N ASP A 47 -4.64 6.32 26.15
CA ASP A 47 -3.67 6.33 27.24
C ASP A 47 -2.62 7.46 27.07
N PRO A 48 -3.00 8.73 27.36
CA PRO A 48 -2.11 9.88 27.16
C PRO A 48 -0.84 9.84 28.03
N GLN A 49 -0.87 9.15 29.17
CA GLN A 49 0.23 9.10 30.14
C GLN A 49 1.14 7.87 29.97
N GLY A 50 0.70 6.84 29.25
CA GLY A 50 1.53 5.71 28.84
C GLY A 50 1.91 5.82 27.36
N VAL A 51 1.13 5.22 26.47
CA VAL A 51 1.42 5.18 25.02
C VAL A 51 1.56 6.59 24.43
N GLY A 52 0.75 7.56 24.86
CA GLY A 52 0.79 8.93 24.34
C GLY A 52 2.09 9.69 24.59
N ARG A 53 2.94 9.20 25.49
CA ARG A 53 4.29 9.76 25.72
C ARG A 53 5.33 9.30 24.70
N ASP A 54 4.99 8.34 23.85
CA ASP A 54 5.90 7.86 22.81
C ASP A 54 6.34 9.01 21.90
N LEU A 55 7.64 9.02 21.56
CA LEU A 55 8.27 10.07 20.77
C LEU A 55 7.52 10.38 19.47
N ILE A 56 6.93 9.38 18.80
CA ILE A 56 6.21 9.59 17.53
C ILE A 56 4.88 10.33 17.71
N PHE A 57 4.17 10.10 18.83
CA PHE A 57 2.88 10.74 19.11
C PHE A 57 3.08 12.09 19.82
N ALA A 58 4.11 12.21 20.68
CA ALA A 58 4.47 13.46 21.33
C ALA A 58 4.95 14.53 20.34
N HIS A 59 5.55 14.11 19.21
CA HIS A 59 5.98 14.99 18.13
C HIS A 59 5.10 14.85 16.88
N ASP A 60 3.79 14.59 17.06
CA ASP A 60 2.84 14.35 15.98
C ASP A 60 2.92 15.43 14.88
N GLY A 61 3.21 14.96 13.66
CA GLY A 61 3.17 15.76 12.44
C GLY A 61 2.12 15.30 11.44
N GLN A 62 1.29 14.30 11.79
CA GLN A 62 0.43 13.57 10.85
C GLN A 62 -1.04 13.51 11.28
N PHE A 63 -1.33 13.13 12.52
CA PHE A 63 -2.66 12.64 12.91
C PHE A 63 -3.64 13.76 13.25
N GLY A 64 -3.15 14.93 13.68
CA GLY A 64 -3.97 16.11 13.98
C GLY A 64 -4.86 16.64 12.85
N PHE A 65 -4.68 16.21 11.60
CA PHE A 65 -5.45 16.66 10.42
C PHE A 65 -6.53 15.68 9.97
N SER A 66 -6.83 14.65 10.76
CA SER A 66 -7.73 13.56 10.36
C SER A 66 -8.77 13.27 11.43
N LEU A 67 -10.03 13.06 11.01
CA LEU A 67 -11.08 12.50 11.86
C LEU A 67 -10.96 10.99 12.04
N TYR A 68 -10.07 10.33 11.29
CA TYR A 68 -9.94 8.88 11.31
C TYR A 68 -9.46 8.35 12.66
N THR A 69 -8.39 8.90 13.24
CA THR A 69 -7.84 8.34 14.50
C THR A 69 -8.71 8.61 15.73
N PRO A 70 -9.41 9.75 15.88
CA PRO A 70 -10.45 9.89 16.91
C PRO A 70 -11.56 8.85 16.80
N VAL A 71 -12.08 8.62 15.59
CA VAL A 71 -13.11 7.58 15.34
C VAL A 71 -12.54 6.19 15.62
N LEU A 72 -11.27 5.96 15.27
CA LEU A 72 -10.58 4.70 15.54
C LEU A 72 -10.40 4.45 17.04
N ALA A 73 -10.02 5.48 17.81
CA ALA A 73 -9.91 5.38 19.27
C ALA A 73 -11.26 5.05 19.91
N TRP A 74 -12.33 5.70 19.46
CA TRP A 74 -13.69 5.37 19.88
C TRP A 74 -14.04 3.90 19.56
N LEU A 75 -13.76 3.44 18.34
CA LEU A 75 -14.01 2.06 17.94
C LEU A 75 -13.20 1.05 18.80
N VAL A 76 -11.90 1.31 18.99
CA VAL A 76 -11.02 0.46 19.81
C VAL A 76 -11.52 0.39 21.25
N SER A 77 -12.02 1.50 21.81
CA SER A 77 -12.59 1.53 23.16
C SER A 77 -13.85 0.67 23.31
N GLY A 78 -14.66 0.57 22.24
CA GLY A 78 -15.93 -0.16 22.25
C GLY A 78 -15.81 -1.65 21.98
N VAL A 79 -14.99 -2.06 20.99
CA VAL A 79 -14.91 -3.46 20.53
C VAL A 79 -13.54 -4.12 20.73
N GLY A 80 -12.57 -3.37 21.27
CA GLY A 80 -11.19 -3.83 21.42
C GLY A 80 -10.36 -3.73 20.14
N LEU A 81 -9.03 -3.79 20.31
CA LEU A 81 -8.05 -3.62 19.23
C LEU A 81 -8.22 -4.63 18.09
N ASN A 82 -8.22 -5.92 18.43
CA ASN A 82 -8.37 -7.03 17.46
C ASN A 82 -9.59 -6.85 16.55
N THR A 83 -10.76 -6.66 17.15
CA THR A 83 -12.03 -6.52 16.41
C THR A 83 -12.03 -5.26 15.56
N ALA A 84 -11.53 -4.14 16.09
CA ALA A 84 -11.45 -2.88 15.36
C ALA A 84 -10.55 -3.00 14.11
N VAL A 85 -9.38 -3.64 14.23
CA VAL A 85 -8.46 -3.90 13.11
C VAL A 85 -9.14 -4.73 12.01
N ALA A 86 -9.79 -5.84 12.38
CA ALA A 86 -10.49 -6.68 11.42
C ALA A 86 -11.68 -5.97 10.75
N LEU A 87 -12.50 -5.23 11.52
CA LEU A 87 -13.66 -4.50 11.00
C LEU A 87 -13.25 -3.43 10.00
N VAL A 88 -12.25 -2.61 10.34
CA VAL A 88 -11.79 -1.53 9.46
C VAL A 88 -11.19 -2.10 8.16
N SER A 89 -10.37 -3.16 8.24
CA SER A 89 -9.87 -3.84 7.04
C SER A 89 -11.00 -4.40 6.18
N GLY A 90 -11.95 -5.14 6.77
CA GLY A 90 -13.05 -5.78 6.05
C GLY A 90 -14.03 -4.78 5.43
N LEU A 91 -14.51 -3.81 6.21
CA LEU A 91 -15.40 -2.76 5.73
C LEU A 91 -14.70 -1.86 4.71
N GLY A 92 -13.41 -1.61 4.88
CA GLY A 92 -12.58 -0.91 3.89
C GLY A 92 -12.58 -1.62 2.54
N LEU A 93 -12.33 -2.93 2.51
CA LEU A 93 -12.36 -3.74 1.28
C LEU A 93 -13.73 -3.77 0.63
N ILE A 94 -14.80 -3.87 1.43
CA ILE A 94 -16.18 -3.85 0.92
C ILE A 94 -16.48 -2.49 0.28
N ALA A 95 -16.17 -1.38 0.97
CA ALA A 95 -16.38 -0.04 0.46
C ALA A 95 -15.57 0.20 -0.82
N TRP A 96 -14.31 -0.23 -0.84
CA TRP A 96 -13.42 -0.11 -2.00
C TRP A 96 -13.95 -0.90 -3.20
N LEU A 97 -14.38 -2.15 -3.01
CA LEU A 97 -14.98 -2.95 -4.08
C LEU A 97 -16.29 -2.36 -4.58
N ALA A 98 -17.15 -1.88 -3.68
CA ALA A 98 -18.40 -1.23 -4.06
C ALA A 98 -18.15 0.01 -4.91
N ALA A 99 -17.18 0.85 -4.52
CA ALA A 99 -16.77 2.03 -5.27
C ALA A 99 -16.14 1.66 -6.62
N LEU A 100 -15.32 0.61 -6.68
CA LEU A 100 -14.76 0.11 -7.94
C LEU A 100 -15.87 -0.35 -8.88
N VAL A 101 -16.81 -1.18 -8.41
CA VAL A 101 -17.95 -1.67 -9.23
C VAL A 101 -18.81 -0.49 -9.69
N LEU A 102 -19.06 0.49 -8.83
CA LEU A 102 -19.77 1.71 -9.18
C LEU A 102 -19.03 2.49 -10.27
N LEU A 103 -17.73 2.72 -10.11
CA LEU A 103 -16.90 3.39 -11.11
C LEU A 103 -16.89 2.64 -12.43
N MET A 104 -16.65 1.33 -12.44
CA MET A 104 -16.65 0.52 -13.66
C MET A 104 -18.01 0.52 -14.37
N SER A 105 -19.11 0.59 -13.62
CA SER A 105 -20.46 0.66 -14.19
C SER A 105 -20.69 1.93 -15.01
N ARG A 106 -20.03 3.04 -14.65
CA ARG A 106 -20.13 4.34 -15.33
C ARG A 106 -19.04 4.53 -16.37
N LEU A 107 -17.80 4.21 -16.02
CA LEU A 107 -16.62 4.38 -16.86
C LEU A 107 -16.72 3.57 -18.15
N LEU A 108 -17.27 2.35 -18.06
CA LEU A 108 -17.28 1.39 -19.15
C LEU A 108 -18.70 1.09 -19.63
N ALA A 109 -19.66 2.02 -19.41
CA ALA A 109 -21.08 1.82 -19.70
C ALA A 109 -21.35 1.37 -21.15
N ASP A 110 -20.54 1.83 -22.10
CA ASP A 110 -20.64 1.52 -23.54
C ASP A 110 -20.07 0.13 -23.90
N LEU A 111 -19.40 -0.56 -22.97
CA LEU A 111 -18.90 -1.91 -23.19
C LEU A 111 -19.93 -2.97 -22.76
N PRO A 112 -19.97 -4.14 -23.44
CA PRO A 112 -20.74 -5.29 -22.99
C PRO A 112 -20.42 -5.63 -21.54
N THR A 113 -21.43 -6.09 -20.81
CA THR A 113 -21.32 -6.44 -19.38
C THR A 113 -20.16 -7.39 -19.08
N ALA A 114 -19.87 -8.34 -19.97
CA ALA A 114 -18.76 -9.27 -19.79
C ALA A 114 -17.39 -8.56 -19.77
N TRP A 115 -17.18 -7.58 -20.65
CA TRP A 115 -15.96 -6.77 -20.70
C TRP A 115 -15.83 -5.82 -19.49
N ARG A 116 -16.94 -5.25 -19.02
CA ARG A 116 -16.97 -4.46 -17.78
C ARG A 116 -16.53 -5.29 -16.56
N ARG A 117 -17.05 -6.52 -16.47
CA ARG A 117 -16.68 -7.48 -15.42
C ARG A 117 -15.21 -7.88 -15.53
N ALA A 118 -14.72 -8.14 -16.74
CA ALA A 118 -13.31 -8.44 -16.95
C ALA A 118 -12.41 -7.28 -16.54
N ALA A 119 -12.74 -6.04 -16.90
CA ALA A 119 -11.99 -4.87 -16.46
C ALA A 119 -11.96 -4.75 -14.92
N THR A 120 -13.08 -5.05 -14.25
CA THR A 120 -13.14 -5.06 -12.78
C THR A 120 -12.19 -6.12 -12.18
N VAL A 121 -12.19 -7.34 -12.75
CA VAL A 121 -11.27 -8.41 -12.32
C VAL A 121 -9.82 -8.01 -12.59
N LEU A 122 -9.52 -7.39 -13.74
CA LEU A 122 -8.19 -6.89 -14.06
C LEU A 122 -7.70 -5.92 -12.98
N VAL A 123 -8.50 -4.91 -12.61
CA VAL A 123 -8.13 -3.94 -11.57
C VAL A 123 -7.80 -4.64 -10.24
N ILE A 124 -8.55 -5.67 -9.85
CA ILE A 124 -8.31 -6.43 -8.61
C ILE A 124 -7.04 -7.29 -8.72
N ALA A 125 -6.86 -7.95 -9.86
CA ALA A 125 -5.97 -9.09 -10.02
C ALA A 125 -4.57 -8.74 -10.54
N VAL A 126 -4.43 -7.72 -11.39
CA VAL A 126 -3.10 -7.30 -11.89
C VAL A 126 -2.33 -6.58 -10.79
N ALA A 127 -1.02 -6.44 -10.99
CA ALA A 127 -0.11 -5.82 -10.02
C ALA A 127 -0.63 -4.44 -9.57
N PRO A 128 -0.95 -4.24 -8.27
CA PRO A 128 -1.63 -3.04 -7.78
C PRO A 128 -0.68 -1.90 -7.41
N TYR A 129 0.62 -2.07 -7.66
CA TYR A 129 1.65 -1.18 -7.19
C TYR A 129 1.68 0.16 -7.94
N TYR A 130 2.03 1.22 -7.24
CA TYR A 130 2.33 2.54 -7.77
C TYR A 130 3.50 3.18 -7.01
N GLY A 131 4.17 4.14 -7.64
CA GLY A 131 5.41 4.71 -7.09
C GLY A 131 6.58 3.72 -7.14
N ALA A 132 7.54 3.89 -6.21
CA ALA A 132 8.78 3.12 -6.16
C ALA A 132 8.81 2.02 -5.08
N HIS A 133 9.71 1.05 -5.26
CA HIS A 133 10.06 0.00 -4.31
C HIS A 133 8.93 -0.96 -3.90
N GLU A 134 7.82 -1.00 -4.66
CA GLU A 134 6.64 -1.84 -4.37
C GLU A 134 6.07 -1.67 -2.96
N VAL A 135 6.25 -0.48 -2.35
CA VAL A 135 5.80 -0.20 -0.97
C VAL A 135 4.31 0.13 -0.92
N PHE A 136 3.77 0.76 -1.97
CA PHE A 136 2.40 1.23 -2.02
C PHE A 136 1.61 0.48 -3.10
N ALA A 137 0.51 -0.10 -2.69
CA ALA A 137 -0.51 -0.66 -3.58
C ALA A 137 -1.85 0.05 -3.38
N TYR A 138 -2.71 0.06 -4.40
CA TYR A 138 -4.10 0.47 -4.21
C TYR A 138 -4.92 -0.71 -3.66
N GLY A 139 -5.99 -0.39 -2.92
CA GLY A 139 -6.89 -1.40 -2.36
C GLY A 139 -6.22 -2.33 -1.35
N GLU A 140 -5.28 -1.81 -0.56
CA GLU A 140 -4.58 -2.55 0.50
C GLU A 140 -5.53 -2.90 1.65
N ALA A 141 -5.53 -4.16 2.10
CA ALA A 141 -6.33 -4.61 3.26
C ALA A 141 -5.80 -4.14 4.62
N PHE A 142 -4.99 -3.07 4.65
CA PHE A 142 -4.53 -2.48 5.90
C PHE A 142 -5.61 -1.58 6.49
N ALA A 143 -5.80 -1.70 7.80
CA ALA A 143 -6.72 -0.88 8.57
C ALA A 143 -6.15 0.55 8.71
N THR A 144 -6.21 1.29 7.60
CA THR A 144 -5.74 2.67 7.43
C THR A 144 -6.85 3.49 6.80
N PRO A 145 -6.81 4.84 6.88
CA PRO A 145 -7.81 5.64 6.20
C PRO A 145 -7.66 5.61 4.67
N ARG A 146 -6.52 5.13 4.15
CA ARG A 146 -6.22 5.09 2.71
C ARG A 146 -7.27 4.32 1.92
N ILE A 147 -7.60 3.10 2.34
CA ILE A 147 -8.56 2.25 1.61
C ILE A 147 -9.95 2.91 1.52
N LEU A 148 -10.37 3.59 2.59
CA LEU A 148 -11.64 4.33 2.62
C LEU A 148 -11.60 5.55 1.70
N VAL A 149 -10.50 6.31 1.73
CA VAL A 149 -10.35 7.53 0.91
C VAL A 149 -10.18 7.20 -0.57
N GLU A 150 -9.50 6.10 -0.92
CA GLU A 150 -9.49 5.58 -2.28
C GLU A 150 -10.90 5.21 -2.77
N ALA A 151 -11.68 4.52 -1.92
CA ALA A 151 -13.07 4.18 -2.23
C ALA A 151 -13.92 5.43 -2.47
N VAL A 152 -13.82 6.41 -1.57
CA VAL A 152 -14.52 7.70 -1.69
C VAL A 152 -14.08 8.47 -2.94
N GLY A 153 -12.78 8.45 -3.26
CA GLY A 153 -12.24 9.04 -4.49
C GLY A 153 -12.84 8.40 -5.74
N MET A 154 -12.85 7.07 -5.83
CA MET A 154 -13.48 6.34 -6.94
C MET A 154 -14.99 6.61 -7.03
N ALA A 155 -15.69 6.66 -5.90
CA ALA A 155 -17.10 7.01 -5.85
C ALA A 155 -17.34 8.44 -6.36
N ALA A 156 -16.48 9.40 -6.01
CA ALA A 156 -16.54 10.77 -6.52
C ALA A 156 -16.37 10.81 -8.06
N LEU A 157 -15.41 10.05 -8.61
CA LEU A 157 -15.25 9.92 -10.07
C LEU A 157 -16.50 9.33 -10.73
N ALA A 158 -17.12 8.33 -10.11
CA ALA A 158 -18.35 7.72 -10.62
C ALA A 158 -19.54 8.67 -10.56
N CYS A 159 -19.67 9.46 -9.49
CA CYS A 159 -20.67 10.53 -9.37
C CYS A 159 -20.46 11.62 -10.43
N TRP A 160 -19.21 12.01 -10.69
CA TRP A 160 -18.88 12.98 -11.76
C TRP A 160 -19.27 12.45 -13.14
N LEU A 161 -18.96 11.19 -13.46
CA LEU A 161 -19.39 10.54 -14.71
C LEU A 161 -20.92 10.43 -14.84
N ALA A 162 -21.63 10.39 -13.71
CA ALA A 162 -23.09 10.39 -13.66
C ALA A 162 -23.70 11.80 -13.61
N ASP A 163 -22.88 12.85 -13.81
CA ASP A 163 -23.24 14.27 -13.72
C ASP A 163 -23.84 14.70 -12.36
N ARG A 164 -23.52 13.97 -11.29
CA ARG A 164 -23.92 14.28 -9.91
C ARG A 164 -22.81 15.05 -9.19
N ARG A 165 -22.55 16.28 -9.64
CA ARG A 165 -21.40 17.10 -9.19
C ARG A 165 -21.39 17.36 -7.68
N TRP A 166 -22.55 17.64 -7.09
CA TRP A 166 -22.68 17.85 -5.64
C TRP A 166 -22.31 16.62 -4.82
N LEU A 167 -22.72 15.43 -5.28
CA LEU A 167 -22.33 14.17 -4.62
C LEU A 167 -20.82 13.93 -4.76
N ALA A 168 -20.24 14.22 -5.94
CA ALA A 168 -18.79 14.12 -6.12
C ALA A 168 -18.02 15.06 -5.17
N ALA A 169 -18.47 16.31 -5.03
CA ALA A 169 -17.90 17.27 -4.08
C ALA A 169 -18.04 16.80 -2.62
N GLY A 170 -19.23 16.32 -2.22
CA GLY A 170 -19.47 15.79 -0.88
C GLY A 170 -18.58 14.60 -0.55
N MET A 171 -18.36 13.69 -1.52
CA MET A 171 -17.41 12.59 -1.38
C MET A 171 -15.99 13.11 -1.16
N LEU A 172 -15.51 14.07 -1.96
CA LEU A 172 -14.16 14.64 -1.78
C LEU A 172 -13.98 15.31 -0.41
N VAL A 173 -15.00 16.03 0.09
CA VAL A 173 -14.98 16.64 1.43
C VAL A 173 -14.89 15.57 2.52
N ALA A 174 -15.68 14.50 2.42
CA ALA A 174 -15.59 13.37 3.34
C ALA A 174 -14.20 12.70 3.29
N GLY A 175 -13.62 12.56 2.09
CA GLY A 175 -12.26 12.07 1.91
C GLY A 175 -11.22 12.96 2.58
N LEU A 176 -11.31 14.29 2.41
CA LEU A 176 -10.40 15.26 3.02
C LEU A 176 -10.45 15.18 4.55
N ALA A 177 -11.65 15.02 5.13
CA ALA A 177 -11.82 14.87 6.58
C ALA A 177 -11.18 13.57 7.13
N LEU A 178 -11.12 12.51 6.32
CA LEU A 178 -10.50 11.23 6.72
C LEU A 178 -9.00 11.19 6.46
N HIS A 179 -8.53 11.66 5.31
CA HIS A 179 -7.10 11.68 4.98
C HIS A 179 -6.82 12.73 3.90
N PRO A 180 -6.37 13.95 4.28
CA PRO A 180 -6.19 15.05 3.35
C PRO A 180 -5.29 14.70 2.16
N ILE A 181 -4.10 14.14 2.44
CA ILE A 181 -3.11 13.76 1.41
C ILE A 181 -3.68 12.79 0.37
N MET A 182 -4.38 11.72 0.79
CA MET A 182 -4.95 10.76 -0.16
C MET A 182 -6.16 11.32 -0.91
N ALA A 183 -6.95 12.19 -0.26
CA ALA A 183 -8.12 12.80 -0.88
C ALA A 183 -7.74 13.82 -1.98
N LEU A 184 -6.58 14.47 -1.82
CA LEU A 184 -5.99 15.31 -2.88
C LEU A 184 -5.78 14.54 -4.18
N CYS A 185 -5.59 13.21 -4.14
CA CYS A 185 -5.49 12.41 -5.37
C CYS A 185 -6.78 12.45 -6.18
N GLY A 186 -7.94 12.20 -5.53
CA GLY A 186 -9.25 12.27 -6.18
C GLY A 186 -9.61 13.70 -6.61
N LEU A 187 -9.29 14.69 -5.76
CA LEU A 187 -9.49 16.09 -6.07
C LEU A 187 -8.67 16.53 -7.29
N ALA A 188 -7.41 16.13 -7.39
CA ALA A 188 -6.54 16.48 -8.52
C ALA A 188 -7.09 15.93 -9.85
N VAL A 189 -7.54 14.67 -9.88
CA VAL A 189 -8.15 14.09 -11.07
C VAL A 189 -9.43 14.85 -11.46
N LEU A 190 -10.31 15.14 -10.51
CA LEU A 190 -11.56 15.86 -10.80
C LEU A 190 -11.31 17.32 -11.19
N PHE A 191 -10.35 17.99 -10.56
CA PHE A 191 -9.96 19.35 -10.91
C PHE A 191 -9.46 19.43 -12.35
N VAL A 192 -8.59 18.51 -12.77
CA VAL A 192 -8.14 18.45 -14.17
C VAL A 192 -9.30 18.14 -15.11
N ALA A 193 -10.19 17.20 -14.74
CA ALA A 193 -11.36 16.88 -15.55
C ALA A 193 -12.29 18.09 -15.75
N LEU A 194 -12.48 18.91 -14.70
CA LEU A 194 -13.21 20.16 -14.74
C LEU A 194 -12.50 21.21 -15.61
N CYS A 195 -11.18 21.32 -15.55
CA CYS A 195 -10.42 22.23 -16.42
C CYS A 195 -10.50 21.83 -17.91
N LEU A 196 -10.56 20.53 -18.19
CA LEU A 196 -10.76 20.01 -19.55
C LEU A 196 -12.21 20.19 -20.05
N GLU A 197 -13.18 20.28 -19.14
CA GLU A 197 -14.56 20.62 -19.42
C GLU A 197 -14.74 22.12 -19.68
N ASP A 198 -14.18 22.93 -18.80
CA ASP A 198 -14.27 24.39 -18.81
C ASP A 198 -12.98 24.99 -18.26
N ARG A 199 -12.27 25.74 -19.13
CA ARG A 199 -10.98 26.34 -18.81
C ARG A 199 -11.06 27.38 -17.68
N ARG A 200 -12.24 27.90 -17.34
CA ARG A 200 -12.41 28.84 -16.22
C ARG A 200 -12.02 28.24 -14.87
N TRP A 201 -12.07 26.92 -14.72
CA TRP A 201 -11.56 26.24 -13.52
C TRP A 201 -10.05 26.43 -13.30
N LEU A 202 -9.28 26.76 -14.35
CA LEU A 202 -7.87 27.14 -14.19
C LEU A 202 -7.72 28.42 -13.38
N LEU A 203 -8.65 29.38 -13.51
CA LEU A 203 -8.64 30.61 -12.70
C LEU A 203 -8.88 30.27 -11.22
N ALA A 204 -9.83 29.36 -10.92
CA ALA A 204 -10.06 28.90 -9.55
C ALA A 204 -8.80 28.23 -8.95
N GLY A 205 -8.11 27.41 -9.75
CA GLY A 205 -6.82 26.82 -9.35
C GLY A 205 -5.73 27.87 -9.12
N LEU A 206 -5.62 28.86 -10.01
CA LEU A 206 -4.66 29.97 -9.86
C LEU A 206 -4.96 30.80 -8.61
N CYS A 207 -6.22 31.15 -8.37
CA CYS A 207 -6.64 31.84 -7.15
C CYS A 207 -6.28 31.03 -5.91
N GLY A 208 -6.55 29.72 -5.90
CA GLY A 208 -6.16 28.82 -4.81
C GLY A 208 -4.64 28.79 -4.57
N ALA A 209 -3.84 28.74 -5.64
CA ALA A 209 -2.39 28.79 -5.55
C ALA A 209 -1.89 30.13 -4.99
N VAL A 210 -2.41 31.26 -5.49
CA VAL A 210 -2.07 32.61 -4.99
C VAL A 210 -2.42 32.73 -3.50
N LEU A 211 -3.62 32.29 -3.09
CA LEU A 211 -4.04 32.32 -1.69
C LEU A 211 -3.12 31.46 -0.81
N ALA A 212 -2.73 30.27 -1.27
CA ALA A 212 -1.80 29.40 -0.53
C ALA A 212 -0.41 30.04 -0.40
N THR A 213 0.10 30.68 -1.46
CA THR A 213 1.38 31.39 -1.43
C THR A 213 1.33 32.63 -0.54
N VAL A 214 0.25 33.41 -0.58
CA VAL A 214 0.05 34.56 0.32
C VAL A 214 -0.02 34.10 1.77
N ALA A 215 -0.80 33.05 2.06
CA ALA A 215 -0.87 32.44 3.39
C ALA A 215 0.51 31.97 3.89
N ALA A 216 1.32 31.38 3.00
CA ALA A 216 2.68 30.97 3.31
C ALA A 216 3.61 32.17 3.59
N GLY A 217 3.52 33.23 2.79
CA GLY A 217 4.29 34.46 2.97
C GLY A 217 3.91 35.22 4.25
N LEU A 218 2.67 35.09 4.70
CA LEU A 218 2.18 35.62 5.99
C LEU A 218 2.53 34.73 7.19
N GLY A 219 3.19 33.58 6.99
CA GLY A 219 3.57 32.69 8.08
C GLY A 219 2.38 31.97 8.74
N LEU A 220 1.26 31.77 8.03
CA LEU A 220 0.11 31.08 8.61
C LEU A 220 0.46 29.61 8.94
N PRO A 221 -0.10 29.05 10.03
CA PRO A 221 0.15 27.66 10.42
C PRO A 221 -0.10 26.70 9.27
N VAL A 222 0.76 25.68 9.13
CA VAL A 222 0.80 24.72 8.00
C VAL A 222 1.24 25.35 6.68
N ALA A 223 0.66 26.49 6.27
CA ALA A 223 0.98 27.15 4.99
C ALA A 223 2.44 27.62 4.94
N GLU A 224 3.02 28.11 6.04
CA GLU A 224 4.45 28.47 6.11
C GLU A 224 5.39 27.33 5.65
N ARG A 225 4.96 26.07 5.83
CA ARG A 225 5.74 24.88 5.46
C ARG A 225 5.82 24.70 3.94
N LEU A 226 5.02 25.43 3.14
CA LEU A 226 5.10 25.44 1.68
C LEU A 226 6.44 25.99 1.20
N LEU A 227 6.96 27.02 1.87
CA LEU A 227 8.18 27.72 1.51
C LEU A 227 9.38 27.31 2.38
N ARG A 228 9.12 26.58 3.48
CA ARG A 228 10.17 26.10 4.37
C ARG A 228 11.02 25.02 3.70
N VAL A 229 12.33 25.19 3.80
CA VAL A 229 13.34 24.23 3.32
C VAL A 229 13.69 23.25 4.44
N MET A 230 13.74 21.96 4.11
CA MET A 230 14.19 20.87 4.98
C MET A 230 15.70 20.99 5.14
N ASP A 231 16.18 21.15 6.38
CA ASP A 231 17.60 21.31 6.64
C ASP A 231 18.40 20.03 6.33
N PRO A 232 19.70 20.13 6.02
CA PRO A 232 20.49 19.00 5.54
C PRO A 232 20.50 17.78 6.48
N ALA A 233 20.55 18.00 7.80
CA ALA A 233 20.56 16.91 8.79
C ALA A 233 19.23 16.15 8.77
N TRP A 234 18.11 16.87 8.77
CA TRP A 234 16.79 16.28 8.67
C TRP A 234 16.58 15.55 7.34
N ARG A 235 17.02 16.15 6.24
CA ARG A 235 16.95 15.55 4.90
C ARG A 235 17.73 14.24 4.82
N ALA A 236 18.98 14.20 5.28
CA ALA A 236 19.81 13.00 5.24
C ALA A 236 19.17 11.83 6.00
N ILE A 237 18.60 12.09 7.18
CA ILE A 237 17.87 11.07 7.95
C ILE A 237 16.64 10.60 7.16
N SER A 238 15.88 11.53 6.57
CA SER A 238 14.66 11.23 5.84
C SER A 238 14.91 10.42 4.56
N GLU A 239 15.96 10.78 3.79
CA GLU A 239 16.36 10.05 2.58
C GLU A 239 16.81 8.62 2.90
N ALA A 240 17.63 8.44 3.95
CA ALA A 240 18.09 7.13 4.38
C ALA A 240 16.94 6.22 4.85
N ARG A 241 15.93 6.81 5.52
CA ARG A 241 14.80 6.06 6.09
C ARG A 241 13.64 5.86 5.13
N SER A 242 13.39 6.79 4.23
CA SER A 242 12.17 6.87 3.40
C SER A 242 12.47 7.33 1.97
N PRO A 243 13.35 6.64 1.23
CA PRO A 243 13.75 7.05 -0.13
C PRO A 243 12.55 7.09 -1.09
N THR A 244 11.51 6.29 -0.85
CA THR A 244 10.26 6.30 -1.62
C THR A 244 9.58 7.68 -1.67
N VAL A 245 9.80 8.56 -0.69
CA VAL A 245 9.22 9.89 -0.67
C VAL A 245 9.97 10.87 -1.58
N PHE A 246 11.25 10.59 -1.89
CA PHE A 246 12.15 11.43 -2.69
C PHE A 246 12.22 10.87 -4.11
N VAL A 247 11.50 11.49 -5.04
CA VAL A 247 11.39 11.01 -6.44
C VAL A 247 12.73 10.96 -7.16
N SER A 248 13.69 11.80 -6.76
CA SER A 248 15.07 11.76 -7.29
C SER A 248 15.83 10.48 -6.94
N LEU A 249 15.40 9.74 -5.91
CA LEU A 249 16.00 8.47 -5.47
C LEU A 249 15.28 7.24 -6.05
N TRP A 250 14.27 7.42 -6.91
CA TRP A 250 13.48 6.32 -7.42
C TRP A 250 14.27 5.46 -8.44
N PRO A 251 14.22 4.12 -8.31
CA PRO A 251 14.89 3.22 -9.23
C PRO A 251 14.18 3.19 -10.59
N ALA A 252 14.89 2.70 -11.62
CA ALA A 252 14.39 2.55 -12.99
C ALA A 252 13.07 1.75 -13.08
N GLU A 253 12.89 0.77 -12.20
CA GLU A 253 11.63 0.01 -12.03
C GLU A 253 10.40 0.92 -11.87
N ALA A 254 10.49 1.99 -11.06
CA ALA A 254 9.38 2.90 -10.81
C ALA A 254 8.97 3.64 -12.10
N TRP A 255 9.96 4.03 -12.90
CA TRP A 255 9.75 4.72 -14.17
C TRP A 255 9.17 3.78 -15.24
N GLY A 256 9.63 2.51 -15.27
CA GLY A 256 9.04 1.48 -16.12
C GLY A 256 7.55 1.25 -15.82
N ARG A 257 7.19 1.17 -14.53
CA ARG A 257 5.80 1.07 -14.07
C ARG A 257 4.96 2.26 -14.53
N ILE A 258 5.45 3.48 -14.30
CA ILE A 258 4.77 4.71 -14.74
C ILE A 258 4.56 4.70 -16.25
N ALA A 259 5.58 4.32 -17.02
CA ALA A 259 5.51 4.30 -18.48
C ALA A 259 4.41 3.36 -19.00
N VAL A 260 4.35 2.11 -18.51
CA VAL A 260 3.32 1.15 -18.93
C VAL A 260 1.92 1.63 -18.55
N GLN A 261 1.74 2.11 -17.32
CA GLN A 261 0.44 2.60 -16.87
C GLN A 261 0.00 3.84 -17.66
N ALA A 262 0.91 4.79 -17.90
CA ALA A 262 0.65 6.01 -18.66
C ALA A 262 0.30 5.72 -20.12
N VAL A 263 1.06 4.85 -20.80
CA VAL A 263 0.78 4.46 -22.19
C VAL A 263 -0.55 3.70 -22.27
N THR A 264 -0.79 2.74 -21.36
CA THR A 264 -2.07 1.99 -21.33
C THR A 264 -3.25 2.96 -21.20
N LEU A 265 -3.19 3.90 -20.25
CA LEU A 265 -4.25 4.87 -20.01
C LEU A 265 -4.40 5.88 -21.15
N GLY A 266 -3.30 6.35 -21.73
CA GLY A 266 -3.31 7.26 -22.88
C GLY A 266 -3.93 6.62 -24.14
N LEU A 267 -3.59 5.36 -24.41
CA LEU A 267 -4.21 4.59 -25.49
C LEU A 267 -5.70 4.35 -25.22
N ALA A 268 -6.07 3.95 -24.00
CA ALA A 268 -7.47 3.78 -23.60
C ALA A 268 -8.26 5.10 -23.75
N ALA A 269 -7.67 6.24 -23.39
CA ALA A 269 -8.28 7.56 -23.57
C ALA A 269 -8.50 7.89 -25.05
N ARG A 270 -7.53 7.58 -25.93
CA ARG A 270 -7.66 7.76 -27.39
C ARG A 270 -8.76 6.88 -27.99
N LEU A 271 -9.01 5.73 -27.39
CA LEU A 271 -10.04 4.76 -27.79
C LEU A 271 -11.41 5.02 -27.15
N SER A 272 -11.51 6.03 -26.28
CA SER A 272 -12.72 6.42 -25.56
C SER A 272 -13.24 7.77 -26.07
N GLN A 273 -14.46 8.13 -25.69
CA GLN A 273 -15.06 9.42 -26.07
C GLN A 273 -15.69 10.14 -24.86
N GLY A 274 -16.05 11.42 -25.06
CA GLY A 274 -16.87 12.18 -24.11
C GLY A 274 -16.27 12.31 -22.69
N PRO A 275 -17.11 12.21 -21.63
CA PRO A 275 -16.66 12.29 -20.25
C PRO A 275 -15.63 11.22 -19.86
N VAL A 276 -15.73 10.00 -20.41
CA VAL A 276 -14.80 8.89 -20.12
C VAL A 276 -13.39 9.24 -20.60
N ARG A 277 -13.25 9.72 -21.84
CA ARG A 277 -11.97 10.19 -22.39
C ARG A 277 -11.38 11.31 -21.53
N ARG A 278 -12.21 12.30 -21.14
CA ARG A 278 -11.79 13.40 -20.26
C ARG A 278 -11.23 12.88 -18.94
N LEU A 279 -11.93 11.95 -18.28
CA LEU A 279 -11.50 11.40 -17.00
C LEU A 279 -10.18 10.63 -17.12
N MET A 280 -10.00 9.83 -18.18
CA MET A 280 -8.74 9.11 -18.41
C MET A 280 -7.57 10.06 -18.65
N ILE A 281 -7.76 11.12 -19.45
CA ILE A 281 -6.75 12.17 -19.63
C ILE A 281 -6.48 12.88 -18.31
N ALA A 282 -7.51 13.20 -17.54
CA ALA A 282 -7.37 13.90 -16.28
C ALA A 282 -6.55 13.09 -15.27
N ALA A 283 -6.78 11.78 -15.17
CA ALA A 283 -5.99 10.91 -14.31
C ALA A 283 -4.55 10.74 -14.78
N LEU A 284 -4.32 10.66 -16.09
CA LEU A 284 -2.99 10.65 -16.67
C LEU A 284 -2.22 11.94 -16.32
N VAL A 285 -2.83 13.10 -16.57
CA VAL A 285 -2.24 14.41 -16.28
C VAL A 285 -1.99 14.58 -14.78
N ALA A 286 -2.97 14.26 -13.92
CA ALA A 286 -2.81 14.37 -12.47
C ALA A 286 -1.72 13.43 -11.94
N GLY A 287 -1.62 12.21 -12.47
CA GLY A 287 -0.55 11.25 -12.15
C GLY A 287 0.83 11.80 -12.48
N LEU A 288 1.05 12.20 -13.73
CA LEU A 288 2.34 12.69 -14.20
C LEU A 288 2.72 14.05 -13.59
N ALA A 289 1.76 14.97 -13.45
CA ALA A 289 1.98 16.25 -12.80
C ALA A 289 2.29 16.10 -11.31
N GLY A 290 1.66 15.13 -10.62
CA GLY A 290 1.97 14.82 -9.22
C GLY A 290 3.40 14.33 -9.04
N VAL A 291 3.91 13.48 -9.96
CA VAL A 291 5.31 13.05 -9.97
C VAL A 291 6.25 14.21 -10.26
N ALA A 292 5.95 15.04 -11.27
CA ALA A 292 6.78 16.21 -11.61
C ALA A 292 6.84 17.22 -10.46
N PHE A 293 5.71 17.47 -9.80
CA PHE A 293 5.63 18.32 -8.61
C PHE A 293 6.47 17.74 -7.46
N ALA A 294 6.33 16.45 -7.18
CA ALA A 294 7.10 15.80 -6.12
C ALA A 294 8.62 15.78 -6.41
N TRP A 295 9.03 15.60 -7.68
CA TRP A 295 10.43 15.71 -8.10
C TRP A 295 10.96 17.14 -7.91
N THR A 296 10.15 18.15 -8.23
CA THR A 296 10.52 19.56 -8.04
C THR A 296 10.64 19.89 -6.55
N ALA A 297 9.67 19.44 -5.74
CA ALA A 297 9.66 19.59 -4.29
C ALA A 297 10.91 18.98 -3.65
N ASP A 298 11.27 17.78 -4.11
CA ASP A 298 12.49 17.08 -3.73
C ASP A 298 13.74 17.90 -4.10
N ARG A 299 13.86 18.38 -5.35
CA ARG A 299 15.01 19.18 -5.80
C ARG A 299 15.27 20.45 -4.98
N PHE A 300 14.21 21.06 -4.45
CA PHE A 300 14.28 22.27 -3.62
C PHE A 300 14.16 22.01 -2.11
N SER A 301 14.09 20.74 -1.69
CA SER A 301 13.94 20.35 -0.28
C SER A 301 12.73 21.00 0.42
N LEU A 302 11.62 21.25 -0.28
CA LEU A 302 10.48 21.97 0.30
C LEU A 302 9.67 21.05 1.21
N VAL A 303 9.53 21.45 2.49
CA VAL A 303 8.98 20.59 3.56
C VAL A 303 7.57 20.10 3.24
N LEU A 304 6.59 21.00 3.11
CA LEU A 304 5.21 20.57 2.89
C LEU A 304 5.02 19.90 1.53
N PRO A 305 5.58 20.41 0.41
CA PRO A 305 5.51 19.73 -0.88
C PRO A 305 6.04 18.28 -0.88
N ILE A 306 7.14 18.01 -0.16
CA ILE A 306 7.65 16.64 0.05
C ILE A 306 6.65 15.81 0.86
N GLN A 307 6.13 16.36 1.96
CA GLN A 307 5.22 15.65 2.87
C GLN A 307 3.85 15.34 2.27
N ILE A 308 3.34 16.20 1.37
CA ILE A 308 2.10 15.98 0.63
C ILE A 308 2.23 14.76 -0.28
N GLN A 309 3.43 14.38 -0.72
CA GLN A 309 3.66 13.18 -1.55
C GLN A 309 2.74 13.16 -2.78
N ALA A 310 2.72 14.26 -3.56
CA ALA A 310 1.79 14.44 -4.68
C ALA A 310 1.87 13.33 -5.74
N TRP A 311 2.98 12.59 -5.81
CA TRP A 311 3.12 11.39 -6.63
C TRP A 311 2.10 10.29 -6.31
N ARG A 312 1.42 10.33 -5.15
CA ARG A 312 0.32 9.40 -4.82
C ARG A 312 -0.89 9.52 -5.75
N THR A 313 -0.99 10.57 -6.56
CA THR A 313 -1.97 10.64 -7.67
C THR A 313 -1.84 9.47 -8.66
N LEU A 314 -0.66 8.84 -8.71
CA LEU A 314 -0.41 7.61 -9.47
C LEU A 314 -1.38 6.47 -9.10
N ALA A 315 -1.93 6.43 -7.88
CA ALA A 315 -2.88 5.39 -7.47
C ALA A 315 -4.11 5.34 -8.38
N LEU A 316 -4.73 6.50 -8.65
CA LEU A 316 -5.89 6.59 -9.54
C LEU A 316 -5.50 6.39 -11.01
N MET A 317 -4.31 6.83 -11.40
CA MET A 317 -3.76 6.55 -12.73
C MET A 317 -3.62 5.04 -12.94
N ALA A 318 -3.08 4.30 -11.97
CA ALA A 318 -2.89 2.86 -12.03
C ALA A 318 -4.23 2.10 -12.08
N ILE A 319 -5.21 2.48 -11.24
CA ILE A 319 -6.56 1.90 -11.25
C ILE A 319 -7.21 2.08 -12.63
N LEU A 320 -7.18 3.29 -13.19
CA LEU A 320 -7.78 3.55 -14.50
C LEU A 320 -6.97 2.94 -15.65
N ALA A 321 -5.65 2.81 -15.52
CA ALA A 321 -4.81 2.11 -16.49
C ALA A 321 -5.13 0.62 -16.54
N ALA A 322 -5.32 -0.04 -15.38
CA ALA A 322 -5.72 -1.45 -15.33
C ALA A 322 -7.12 -1.67 -15.96
N ALA A 323 -8.06 -0.77 -15.74
CA ALA A 323 -9.35 -0.78 -16.44
C ALA A 323 -9.18 -0.50 -17.95
N GLY A 324 -8.31 0.45 -18.30
CA GLY A 324 -7.97 0.82 -19.67
C GLY A 324 -7.31 -0.31 -20.45
N LEU A 325 -6.59 -1.23 -19.79
CA LEU A 325 -6.02 -2.41 -20.43
C LEU A 325 -7.11 -3.27 -21.09
N ALA A 326 -8.28 -3.42 -20.47
CA ALA A 326 -9.41 -4.14 -21.07
C ALA A 326 -9.94 -3.44 -22.34
N ILE A 327 -9.95 -2.11 -22.36
CA ILE A 327 -10.32 -1.31 -23.55
C ILE A 327 -9.30 -1.52 -24.67
N CYS A 328 -8.01 -1.42 -24.34
CA CYS A 328 -6.92 -1.63 -25.28
C CYS A 328 -6.96 -3.04 -25.88
N VAL A 329 -7.08 -4.09 -25.06
CA VAL A 329 -7.20 -5.48 -25.52
C VAL A 329 -8.39 -5.62 -26.47
N ARG A 330 -9.58 -5.16 -26.07
CA ARG A 330 -10.78 -5.32 -26.91
C ARG A 330 -10.68 -4.58 -28.25
N GLN A 331 -10.23 -3.33 -28.24
CA GLN A 331 -10.30 -2.47 -29.42
C GLN A 331 -9.09 -2.60 -30.33
N LEU A 332 -7.89 -2.76 -29.78
CA LEU A 332 -6.65 -2.84 -30.58
C LEU A 332 -6.45 -4.23 -31.17
N SER A 333 -6.87 -5.32 -30.52
CA SER A 333 -6.75 -6.66 -31.10
C SER A 333 -7.53 -6.84 -32.40
N GLY A 334 -8.51 -5.96 -32.69
CA GLY A 334 -9.25 -5.93 -33.96
C GLY A 334 -8.59 -5.11 -35.08
N ARG A 335 -7.46 -4.42 -34.83
CA ARG A 335 -6.80 -3.50 -35.79
C ARG A 335 -5.58 -4.14 -36.46
N GLY A 336 -5.74 -5.37 -36.94
CA GLY A 336 -4.68 -6.10 -37.63
C GLY A 336 -3.43 -6.39 -36.78
N PRO A 337 -2.29 -6.71 -37.42
CA PRO A 337 -1.07 -7.15 -36.72
C PRO A 337 -0.42 -6.09 -35.83
N THR A 338 -0.47 -4.80 -36.21
CA THR A 338 0.04 -3.69 -35.38
C THR A 338 -0.77 -3.51 -34.11
N GLY A 339 -2.09 -3.66 -34.19
CA GLY A 339 -2.96 -3.66 -33.02
C GLY A 339 -2.66 -4.84 -32.08
N VAL A 340 -2.43 -6.03 -32.62
CA VAL A 340 -1.99 -7.21 -31.85
C VAL A 340 -0.62 -6.97 -31.22
N LEU A 341 0.35 -6.40 -31.94
CA LEU A 341 1.66 -6.03 -31.41
C LEU A 341 1.53 -5.09 -30.21
N ALA A 342 0.68 -4.06 -30.33
CA ALA A 342 0.46 -3.11 -29.24
C ALA A 342 -0.09 -3.80 -27.98
N VAL A 343 -1.08 -4.68 -28.14
CA VAL A 343 -1.67 -5.44 -27.02
C VAL A 343 -0.65 -6.40 -26.41
N CYS A 344 0.08 -7.16 -27.23
CA CYS A 344 1.15 -8.05 -26.79
C CYS A 344 2.21 -7.31 -25.97
N ALA A 345 2.66 -6.15 -26.45
CA ALA A 345 3.61 -5.30 -25.75
C ALA A 345 3.04 -4.77 -24.42
N LEU A 346 1.77 -4.34 -24.37
CA LEU A 346 1.13 -3.96 -23.11
C LEU A 346 1.07 -5.12 -22.13
N VAL A 347 0.68 -6.33 -22.56
CA VAL A 347 0.65 -7.52 -21.70
C VAL A 347 2.03 -7.81 -21.12
N VAL A 348 3.08 -7.83 -21.95
CA VAL A 348 4.47 -7.98 -21.47
C VAL A 348 4.82 -6.89 -20.46
N GLY A 349 4.51 -5.63 -20.76
CA GLY A 349 4.79 -4.50 -19.87
C GLY A 349 4.12 -4.63 -18.50
N TRP A 350 2.85 -5.07 -18.46
CA TRP A 350 2.14 -5.33 -17.21
C TRP A 350 2.66 -6.58 -16.48
N THR A 351 3.03 -7.63 -17.20
CA THR A 351 3.57 -8.87 -16.60
C THR A 351 4.89 -8.61 -15.90
N TYR A 352 5.75 -7.81 -16.53
CA TYR A 352 7.09 -7.46 -16.04
C TYR A 352 7.12 -6.11 -15.29
N ILE A 353 5.97 -5.57 -14.85
CA ILE A 353 5.84 -4.16 -14.39
C ILE A 353 6.80 -3.73 -13.26
N GLY A 354 7.35 -4.69 -12.50
CA GLY A 354 8.36 -4.46 -11.45
C GLY A 354 9.78 -4.90 -11.85
N TRP A 355 10.09 -5.02 -13.14
CA TRP A 355 11.37 -5.55 -13.66
C TRP A 355 12.10 -4.49 -14.48
N ASP A 356 12.66 -3.51 -13.76
CA ASP A 356 13.57 -2.49 -14.29
C ASP A 356 13.06 -1.81 -15.59
N LEU A 357 13.85 -1.80 -16.67
CA LEU A 357 13.51 -1.13 -17.93
C LEU A 357 12.59 -1.92 -18.88
N ILE A 358 12.31 -3.21 -18.61
CA ILE A 358 11.48 -4.06 -19.49
C ILE A 358 10.09 -3.43 -19.73
N PRO A 359 9.36 -2.98 -18.69
CA PRO A 359 8.08 -2.28 -18.86
C PRO A 359 8.20 -1.04 -19.73
N MET A 360 9.26 -0.25 -19.56
CA MET A 360 9.45 0.99 -20.32
C MET A 360 9.58 0.72 -21.82
N VAL A 361 10.41 -0.26 -22.19
CA VAL A 361 10.57 -0.69 -23.60
C VAL A 361 9.26 -1.22 -24.15
N ALA A 362 8.55 -2.06 -23.38
CA ALA A 362 7.25 -2.59 -23.79
C ALA A 362 6.19 -1.48 -23.99
N ALA A 363 6.19 -0.46 -23.13
CA ALA A 363 5.31 0.70 -23.27
C ALA A 363 5.64 1.51 -24.54
N ALA A 364 6.93 1.73 -24.84
CA ALA A 364 7.35 2.41 -26.05
C ALA A 364 6.93 1.65 -27.32
N VAL A 365 7.14 0.33 -27.36
CA VAL A 365 6.69 -0.54 -28.47
C VAL A 365 5.17 -0.47 -28.63
N ALA A 366 4.41 -0.55 -27.52
CA ALA A 366 2.96 -0.45 -27.56
C ALA A 366 2.48 0.90 -28.13
N LEU A 367 3.09 2.00 -27.68
CA LEU A 367 2.76 3.33 -28.16
C LEU A 367 3.06 3.48 -29.65
N VAL A 368 4.26 3.10 -30.09
CA VAL A 368 4.68 3.19 -31.50
C VAL A 368 3.78 2.33 -32.38
N ALA A 369 3.52 1.08 -31.99
CA ALA A 369 2.62 0.19 -32.74
C ALA A 369 1.21 0.76 -32.88
N ALA A 370 0.66 1.34 -31.81
CA ALA A 370 -0.66 1.97 -31.82
C ALA A 370 -0.70 3.27 -32.64
N LEU A 371 0.41 4.04 -32.70
CA LEU A 371 0.51 5.26 -33.50
C LEU A 371 0.66 4.97 -35.00
N ILE A 372 1.38 3.91 -35.35
CA ILE A 372 1.47 3.42 -36.72
C ILE A 372 0.10 2.92 -37.19
N GLY A 373 -0.57 2.12 -36.35
CA GLY A 373 -1.91 1.60 -36.64
C GLY A 373 -1.96 0.84 -37.97
N ASP A 374 -2.98 1.12 -38.77
CA ASP A 374 -3.21 0.43 -40.05
C ASP A 374 -2.28 0.91 -41.19
N ARG A 375 -1.37 1.85 -40.93
CA ARG A 375 -0.39 2.35 -41.93
C ARG A 375 0.72 1.34 -42.22
N ALA A 376 0.94 0.37 -41.33
CA ALA A 376 1.92 -0.69 -41.56
C ALA A 376 1.40 -1.73 -42.55
N VAL A 377 2.19 -2.00 -43.59
CA VAL A 377 1.93 -3.09 -44.52
C VAL A 377 2.69 -4.33 -44.06
N TRP A 378 1.96 -5.43 -43.87
CA TRP A 378 2.53 -6.72 -43.47
C TRP A 378 2.37 -7.70 -44.63
N SER A 379 3.49 -8.30 -45.06
CA SER A 379 3.46 -9.34 -46.11
C SER A 379 2.71 -10.60 -45.67
N ALA A 380 2.77 -10.95 -44.38
CA ALA A 380 2.11 -12.11 -43.79
C ALA A 380 1.40 -11.75 -42.47
N PRO A 381 0.27 -11.02 -42.50
CA PRO A 381 -0.35 -10.44 -41.30
C PRO A 381 -0.79 -11.48 -40.28
N THR A 382 -1.35 -12.61 -40.74
CA THR A 382 -1.79 -13.71 -39.86
C THR A 382 -0.61 -14.39 -39.16
N VAL A 383 0.50 -14.60 -39.88
CA VAL A 383 1.72 -15.21 -39.32
C VAL A 383 2.33 -14.25 -38.30
N ALA A 384 2.50 -12.97 -38.67
CA ALA A 384 3.01 -11.94 -37.77
C ALA A 384 2.22 -11.86 -36.45
N GLY A 385 0.88 -11.79 -36.53
CA GLY A 385 0.02 -11.74 -35.35
C GLY A 385 0.14 -12.99 -34.48
N ARG A 386 0.16 -14.20 -35.07
CA ARG A 386 0.34 -15.46 -34.32
C ARG A 386 1.71 -15.57 -33.69
N SER A 387 2.77 -15.13 -34.38
CA SER A 387 4.14 -15.10 -33.85
C SER A 387 4.25 -14.15 -32.66
N MET A 388 3.63 -12.97 -32.71
CA MET A 388 3.61 -12.01 -31.58
C MET A 388 2.88 -12.59 -30.36
N ILE A 389 1.73 -13.25 -30.57
CA ILE A 389 0.99 -13.92 -29.50
C ILE A 389 1.83 -15.07 -28.91
N GLY A 390 2.44 -15.91 -29.76
CA GLY A 390 3.31 -17.01 -29.34
C GLY A 390 4.49 -16.53 -28.51
N LEU A 391 5.18 -15.47 -28.96
CA LEU A 391 6.28 -14.85 -28.22
C LEU A 391 5.81 -14.29 -26.88
N THR A 392 4.66 -13.61 -26.85
CA THR A 392 4.09 -13.08 -25.62
C THR A 392 3.76 -14.19 -24.63
N ALA A 393 3.16 -15.29 -25.10
CA ALA A 393 2.87 -16.45 -24.26
C ALA A 393 4.15 -17.08 -23.70
N LEU A 394 5.22 -17.18 -24.50
CA LEU A 394 6.52 -17.67 -24.05
C LEU A 394 7.13 -16.77 -22.97
N LEU A 395 7.09 -15.45 -23.15
CA LEU A 395 7.60 -14.49 -22.15
C LEU A 395 6.79 -14.55 -20.84
N VAL A 396 5.46 -14.60 -20.92
CA VAL A 396 4.61 -14.76 -19.74
C VAL A 396 4.88 -16.09 -19.03
N ALA A 397 5.10 -17.18 -19.78
CA ALA A 397 5.47 -18.47 -19.21
C ALA A 397 6.86 -18.44 -18.54
N ALA A 398 7.86 -17.81 -19.16
CA ALA A 398 9.19 -17.64 -18.59
C ALA A 398 9.15 -16.84 -17.28
N TRP A 399 8.41 -15.71 -17.27
CA TRP A 399 8.13 -14.95 -16.05
C TRP A 399 7.45 -15.82 -14.99
N GLY A 400 6.44 -16.59 -15.40
CA GLY A 400 5.69 -17.47 -14.52
C GLY A 400 6.56 -18.54 -13.86
N LEU A 401 7.48 -19.15 -14.61
CA LEU A 401 8.45 -20.11 -14.09
C LEU A 401 9.38 -19.49 -13.04
N VAL A 402 9.91 -18.29 -13.30
CA VAL A 402 10.78 -17.59 -12.34
C VAL A 402 10.00 -17.24 -11.06
N ARG A 403 8.79 -16.70 -11.18
CA ARG A 403 7.94 -16.37 -10.03
C ARG A 403 7.50 -17.60 -9.25
N PHE A 404 7.22 -18.71 -9.94
CA PHE A 404 6.88 -19.97 -9.30
C PHE A 404 8.06 -20.55 -8.52
N GLY A 405 9.28 -20.54 -9.08
CA GLY A 405 10.48 -20.94 -8.37
C GLY A 405 10.74 -20.09 -7.11
N ALA A 406 10.60 -18.77 -7.23
CA ALA A 406 10.71 -17.86 -6.08
C ALA A 406 9.64 -18.13 -5.01
N LEU A 407 8.39 -18.40 -5.43
CA LEU A 407 7.31 -18.77 -4.53
C LEU A 407 7.59 -20.10 -3.82
N GLN A 408 8.03 -21.12 -4.56
CA GLN A 408 8.39 -22.41 -3.97
C GLN A 408 9.50 -22.27 -2.92
N ASN A 409 10.55 -21.51 -3.23
CA ASN A 409 11.63 -21.24 -2.28
C ASN A 409 11.12 -20.52 -1.03
N GLY A 410 10.26 -19.50 -1.20
CA GLY A 410 9.66 -18.78 -0.08
C GLY A 410 8.74 -19.65 0.79
N LEU A 411 7.95 -20.52 0.16
CA LEU A 411 7.08 -21.47 0.86
C LEU A 411 7.86 -22.56 1.60
N ALA A 412 8.97 -23.03 1.03
CA ALA A 412 9.79 -24.10 1.62
C ALA A 412 10.48 -23.69 2.93
N VAL A 413 10.74 -22.40 3.12
CA VAL A 413 11.41 -21.88 4.33
C VAL A 413 10.43 -21.32 5.36
N LEU A 414 9.12 -21.26 5.09
CA LEU A 414 8.14 -20.69 6.02
C LEU A 414 8.06 -21.47 7.33
N PRO A 415 8.13 -20.79 8.50
CA PRO A 415 7.87 -21.40 9.78
C PRO A 415 6.44 -21.94 9.87
N SER A 416 6.25 -23.01 10.63
CA SER A 416 4.93 -23.64 10.85
C SER A 416 3.88 -22.69 11.46
N GLY A 417 4.29 -21.57 12.09
CA GLY A 417 3.42 -20.57 12.70
C GLY A 417 2.91 -19.45 11.77
N GLN A 418 3.40 -19.35 10.53
CA GLN A 418 3.04 -18.26 9.58
C GLN A 418 1.73 -18.48 8.81
N GLY A 419 1.11 -19.64 8.94
CA GLY A 419 -0.09 -19.99 8.19
C GLY A 419 0.20 -20.35 6.74
N VAL A 420 -0.80 -20.23 5.87
CA VAL A 420 -0.82 -20.83 4.51
C VAL A 420 0.05 -20.09 3.48
N GLY A 421 0.76 -19.03 3.88
CA GLY A 421 1.59 -18.23 2.97
C GLY A 421 0.80 -17.50 1.87
N LEU A 422 -0.51 -17.29 2.05
CA LEU A 422 -1.39 -16.74 1.00
C LEU A 422 -0.93 -15.36 0.51
N GLY A 423 -0.34 -14.54 1.39
CA GLY A 423 0.31 -13.29 0.99
C GLY A 423 1.46 -13.49 -0.01
N LEU A 424 2.31 -14.51 0.18
CA LEU A 424 3.39 -14.83 -0.77
C LEU A 424 2.83 -15.36 -2.09
N ILE A 425 1.80 -16.20 -2.03
CA ILE A 425 1.13 -16.76 -3.22
C ILE A 425 0.60 -15.63 -4.10
N TRP A 426 -0.10 -14.63 -3.53
CA TRP A 426 -0.62 -13.50 -4.30
C TRP A 426 0.46 -12.50 -4.70
N ASN A 427 1.47 -12.27 -3.85
CA ASN A 427 2.61 -11.42 -4.20
C ASN A 427 3.47 -11.99 -5.34
N SER A 428 3.40 -13.30 -5.61
CA SER A 428 4.02 -13.90 -6.81
C SER A 428 3.43 -13.36 -8.13
N GLY A 429 2.20 -12.82 -8.08
CA GLY A 429 1.44 -12.36 -9.24
C GLY A 429 0.79 -13.47 -10.07
N LEU A 430 1.13 -14.74 -9.85
CA LEU A 430 0.61 -15.88 -10.63
C LEU A 430 -0.92 -16.00 -10.57
N PRO A 431 -1.57 -15.99 -9.39
CA PRO A 431 -3.03 -16.12 -9.32
C PRO A 431 -3.74 -14.93 -9.98
N GLY A 432 -3.13 -13.75 -9.88
CA GLY A 432 -3.61 -12.53 -10.51
C GLY A 432 -3.69 -12.64 -12.03
N TRP A 433 -2.62 -13.11 -12.67
CA TRP A 433 -2.60 -13.32 -14.12
C TRP A 433 -3.53 -14.43 -14.59
N VAL A 434 -3.68 -15.51 -13.83
CA VAL A 434 -4.66 -16.56 -14.11
C VAL A 434 -6.08 -15.99 -14.08
N ALA A 435 -6.42 -15.21 -13.05
CA ALA A 435 -7.73 -14.56 -12.93
C ALA A 435 -7.98 -13.55 -14.07
N ALA A 436 -6.98 -12.74 -14.43
CA ALA A 436 -7.08 -11.78 -15.53
C ALA A 436 -7.27 -12.47 -16.88
N ALA A 437 -6.47 -13.51 -17.19
CA ALA A 437 -6.58 -14.27 -18.42
C ALA A 437 -7.93 -14.99 -18.54
N ALA A 438 -8.40 -15.61 -17.44
CA ALA A 438 -9.72 -16.22 -17.38
C ALA A 438 -10.82 -15.18 -17.64
N ALA A 439 -10.78 -14.03 -16.96
CA ALA A 439 -11.78 -12.99 -17.12
C ALA A 439 -11.86 -12.43 -18.56
N LEU A 440 -10.71 -12.20 -19.20
CA LEU A 440 -10.65 -11.75 -20.60
C LEU A 440 -11.13 -12.84 -21.57
N GLY A 441 -10.75 -14.10 -21.36
CA GLY A 441 -11.20 -15.23 -22.17
C GLY A 441 -12.72 -15.41 -22.11
N LEU A 442 -13.30 -15.29 -20.92
CA LEU A 442 -14.76 -15.34 -20.72
C LEU A 442 -15.48 -14.12 -21.28
N ALA A 443 -14.88 -12.95 -21.25
CA ALA A 443 -15.43 -11.77 -21.91
C ALA A 443 -15.45 -11.89 -23.44
N ALA A 444 -14.43 -12.54 -24.01
CA ALA A 444 -14.35 -12.81 -25.45
C ALA A 444 -15.31 -13.94 -25.87
N ARG A 445 -15.60 -14.91 -24.98
CA ARG A 445 -16.45 -16.07 -25.25
C ARG A 445 -17.47 -16.33 -24.12
N PRO A 446 -18.48 -15.46 -23.96
CA PRO A 446 -19.40 -15.52 -22.81
C PRO A 446 -20.27 -16.77 -22.77
N SER A 447 -20.45 -17.48 -23.89
CA SER A 447 -21.25 -18.71 -23.97
C SER A 447 -20.55 -19.96 -23.42
N VAL A 448 -19.25 -19.89 -23.09
CA VAL A 448 -18.46 -21.05 -22.66
C VAL A 448 -18.84 -21.54 -21.26
N LEU A 449 -19.23 -20.63 -20.35
CA LEU A 449 -19.62 -21.03 -18.99
C LEU A 449 -21.12 -21.24 -18.85
N LYS A 450 -21.48 -22.45 -18.41
CA LYS A 450 -22.83 -22.78 -17.96
C LYS A 450 -23.11 -22.14 -16.60
N THR A 451 -24.36 -21.76 -16.35
CA THR A 451 -24.80 -21.11 -15.09
C THR A 451 -24.42 -21.91 -13.84
N GLY A 452 -24.59 -23.24 -13.87
CA GLY A 452 -24.21 -24.11 -12.74
C GLY A 452 -22.72 -24.03 -12.39
N ALA A 453 -21.85 -24.01 -13.40
CA ALA A 453 -20.40 -23.88 -13.20
C ALA A 453 -20.02 -22.50 -12.63
N MET A 454 -20.70 -21.43 -13.06
CA MET A 454 -20.51 -20.09 -12.48
C MET A 454 -20.90 -20.04 -11.01
N ILE A 455 -22.07 -20.61 -10.64
CA ILE A 455 -22.53 -20.63 -9.26
C ILE A 455 -21.58 -21.48 -8.40
N GLY A 456 -21.28 -22.71 -8.82
CA GLY A 456 -20.39 -23.61 -8.09
C GLY A 456 -18.99 -23.01 -7.90
N GLY A 457 -18.40 -22.44 -8.96
CA GLY A 457 -17.11 -21.76 -8.87
C GLY A 457 -17.15 -20.53 -7.96
N SER A 458 -18.21 -19.71 -8.03
CA SER A 458 -18.36 -18.55 -7.14
C SER A 458 -18.52 -18.95 -5.67
N ALA A 459 -19.26 -20.03 -5.39
CA ALA A 459 -19.44 -20.55 -4.03
C ALA A 459 -18.13 -21.13 -3.49
N ALA A 460 -17.40 -21.91 -4.29
CA ALA A 460 -16.09 -22.44 -3.92
C ALA A 460 -15.09 -21.33 -3.60
N LEU A 461 -15.02 -20.28 -4.44
CA LEU A 461 -14.16 -19.12 -4.19
C LEU A 461 -14.58 -18.36 -2.93
N ALA A 462 -15.88 -18.21 -2.66
CA ALA A 462 -16.37 -17.54 -1.46
C ALA A 462 -16.02 -18.33 -0.20
N VAL A 463 -16.14 -19.66 -0.23
CA VAL A 463 -15.72 -20.52 0.89
C VAL A 463 -14.21 -20.42 1.11
N LEU A 464 -13.39 -20.47 0.05
CA LEU A 464 -11.94 -20.27 0.18
C LEU A 464 -11.61 -18.89 0.77
N ALA A 465 -12.27 -17.84 0.28
CA ALA A 465 -12.06 -16.48 0.77
C ALA A 465 -12.39 -16.38 2.26
N LEU A 466 -13.54 -16.88 2.70
CA LEU A 466 -13.92 -16.86 4.12
C LEU A 466 -12.95 -17.67 4.99
N ALA A 467 -12.48 -18.82 4.50
CA ALA A 467 -11.56 -19.69 5.24
C ALA A 467 -10.14 -19.12 5.34
N LEU A 468 -9.68 -18.35 4.34
CA LEU A 468 -8.28 -17.94 4.20
C LEU A 468 -8.05 -16.43 4.34
N TRP A 469 -9.09 -15.62 4.49
CA TRP A 469 -8.94 -14.17 4.55
C TRP A 469 -8.15 -13.71 5.78
N ASP A 470 -8.36 -14.32 6.96
CA ASP A 470 -7.53 -14.05 8.14
C ASP A 470 -6.18 -14.77 8.05
N GLY A 471 -5.25 -14.12 7.35
CA GLY A 471 -3.88 -14.57 7.14
C GLY A 471 -2.90 -14.17 8.25
N ARG A 472 -3.37 -13.72 9.42
CA ARG A 472 -2.48 -13.34 10.53
C ARG A 472 -1.70 -14.54 11.07
N SER A 473 -0.44 -14.31 11.44
CA SER A 473 0.34 -15.29 12.22
C SER A 473 -0.19 -15.40 13.66
N GLY A 474 0.21 -16.46 14.37
CA GLY A 474 -0.14 -16.63 15.78
C GLY A 474 0.26 -15.42 16.64
N PHE A 475 1.48 -14.90 16.43
CA PHE A 475 1.97 -13.73 17.17
C PHE A 475 1.27 -12.43 16.78
N ALA A 476 0.86 -12.25 15.52
CA ALA A 476 0.02 -11.12 15.12
C ALA A 476 -1.33 -11.14 15.88
N ARG A 477 -1.98 -12.29 15.98
CA ARG A 477 -3.20 -12.43 16.80
C ARG A 477 -2.95 -12.15 18.28
N GLN A 478 -1.82 -12.60 18.83
CA GLN A 478 -1.46 -12.32 20.23
C GLN A 478 -1.30 -10.81 20.47
N ARG A 479 -0.52 -10.11 19.64
CA ARG A 479 -0.25 -8.67 19.83
C ARG A 479 -1.52 -7.82 19.77
N GLU A 480 -2.51 -8.25 18.99
CA GLU A 480 -3.79 -7.56 18.81
C GLU A 480 -4.83 -7.92 19.87
N SER A 481 -4.62 -9.00 20.62
CA SER A 481 -5.51 -9.38 21.73
C SER A 481 -5.47 -8.40 22.91
N GLY A 482 -4.52 -7.46 22.89
CA GLY A 482 -4.37 -6.41 23.89
C GLY A 482 -3.27 -6.71 24.91
N PRO A 483 -3.27 -5.98 26.04
CA PRO A 483 -2.19 -6.02 27.01
C PRO A 483 -1.94 -7.42 27.58
N ASP A 484 -0.67 -7.78 27.77
CA ASP A 484 -0.28 -9.06 28.38
C ASP A 484 -0.10 -8.89 29.90
N PRO A 485 -0.91 -9.55 30.75
CA PRO A 485 -0.88 -9.33 32.20
C PRO A 485 0.46 -9.72 32.84
N ALA A 486 1.10 -10.79 32.37
CA ALA A 486 2.37 -11.27 32.91
C ALA A 486 3.50 -10.29 32.60
N LEU A 487 3.55 -9.79 31.37
CA LEU A 487 4.49 -8.74 30.99
C LEU A 487 4.26 -7.46 31.79
N ARG A 488 3.00 -7.02 31.92
CA ARG A 488 2.66 -5.80 32.65
C ARG A 488 2.97 -5.88 34.14
N ALA A 489 2.82 -7.05 34.76
CA ALA A 489 3.21 -7.25 36.14
C ALA A 489 4.72 -7.02 36.36
N ILE A 490 5.56 -7.51 35.43
CA ILE A 490 7.01 -7.24 35.46
C ILE A 490 7.30 -5.74 35.31
N LEU A 491 6.68 -5.11 34.30
CA LEU A 491 6.91 -3.69 33.97
C LEU A 491 6.25 -2.70 34.96
N ALA A 492 5.46 -3.18 35.91
CA ALA A 492 4.82 -2.34 36.93
C ALA A 492 5.81 -1.86 38.00
N GLU A 493 6.93 -2.57 38.18
CA GLU A 493 7.94 -2.25 39.21
C GLU A 493 8.65 -0.92 39.00
N ARG A 494 8.62 -0.42 37.77
CA ARG A 494 9.22 0.88 37.45
C ARG A 494 8.47 1.55 36.30
N PRO A 495 8.05 2.82 36.47
CA PRO A 495 7.47 3.58 35.37
C PRO A 495 8.55 3.99 34.34
N GLY A 496 8.14 4.11 33.08
CA GLY A 496 8.96 4.67 32.01
C GLY A 496 8.84 3.94 30.68
N GLU A 497 9.67 4.37 29.72
CA GLU A 497 9.68 3.87 28.34
C GLU A 497 10.31 2.47 28.24
N VAL A 498 9.88 1.71 27.24
CA VAL A 498 10.38 0.36 26.94
C VAL A 498 11.19 0.39 25.66
N LEU A 499 12.42 -0.12 25.69
CA LEU A 499 13.18 -0.47 24.50
C LEU A 499 12.90 -1.93 24.15
N TRP A 500 12.31 -2.18 22.98
CA TRP A 500 12.02 -3.52 22.50
C TRP A 500 12.93 -3.88 21.32
N LEU A 501 13.86 -4.82 21.52
CA LEU A 501 14.93 -5.07 20.54
C LEU A 501 14.47 -5.83 19.29
N THR A 502 13.35 -6.56 19.36
CA THR A 502 12.76 -7.28 18.22
C THR A 502 11.25 -7.16 18.19
N GLY A 503 10.77 -6.16 17.46
CA GLY A 503 9.36 -5.81 17.44
C GLY A 503 9.15 -4.42 16.85
N ASP A 504 7.89 -4.03 16.78
CA ASP A 504 7.47 -2.71 16.30
C ASP A 504 6.39 -2.08 17.20
N VAL A 505 5.32 -2.81 17.49
CA VAL A 505 4.14 -2.25 18.21
C VAL A 505 3.92 -2.84 19.60
N GLU A 506 4.70 -3.84 19.99
CA GLU A 506 4.58 -4.55 21.26
C GLU A 506 4.67 -3.64 22.50
N PRO A 507 5.52 -2.58 22.52
CA PRO A 507 5.49 -1.59 23.60
C PRO A 507 4.09 -1.00 23.81
N TRP A 508 3.37 -0.72 22.74
CA TRP A 508 2.04 -0.10 22.81
C TRP A 508 0.95 -1.13 23.13
N THR A 509 0.93 -2.25 22.41
CA THR A 509 -0.21 -3.18 22.46
C THR A 509 -0.12 -4.18 23.59
N LEU A 510 1.08 -4.70 23.89
CA LEU A 510 1.28 -5.72 24.93
C LEU A 510 1.69 -5.09 26.26
N ALA A 511 2.63 -4.14 26.23
CA ALA A 511 3.15 -3.51 27.45
C ALA A 511 2.30 -2.32 27.94
N GLY A 512 1.60 -1.62 27.05
CA GLY A 512 0.88 -0.38 27.39
C GLY A 512 1.84 0.72 27.85
N ARG A 513 2.99 0.86 27.15
CA ARG A 513 4.06 1.81 27.45
C ARG A 513 4.51 2.52 26.18
N ALA A 514 5.09 3.71 26.33
CA ALA A 514 5.82 4.37 25.27
C ALA A 514 7.06 3.57 24.85
N SER A 515 7.34 3.52 23.54
CA SER A 515 8.57 2.95 22.99
C SER A 515 9.71 3.95 23.09
N TRP A 516 10.84 3.52 23.65
CA TRP A 516 12.03 4.35 23.75
C TRP A 516 12.70 4.56 22.38
N ALA A 517 12.91 3.48 21.64
CA ALA A 517 13.37 3.52 20.27
C ALA A 517 12.90 2.26 19.55
N SER A 518 12.43 2.40 18.31
CA SER A 518 12.15 1.30 17.41
C SER A 518 12.45 1.70 15.97
N LYS A 519 12.77 0.71 15.14
CA LYS A 519 12.85 0.90 13.68
C LYS A 519 11.56 1.55 13.15
N PHE A 520 10.40 1.20 13.72
CA PHE A 520 9.08 1.64 13.26
C PHE A 520 8.76 3.11 13.54
N GLN A 521 9.23 3.68 14.66
CA GLN A 521 9.11 5.13 14.91
C GLN A 521 9.76 5.96 13.77
N GLY A 522 10.70 5.36 13.03
CA GLY A 522 11.32 5.92 11.85
C GLY A 522 10.37 6.27 10.70
N ALA A 523 9.11 5.81 10.71
CA ALA A 523 8.12 6.14 9.67
C ALA A 523 7.68 7.61 9.71
N GLY A 524 7.71 8.26 10.88
CA GLY A 524 7.30 9.65 11.06
C GLY A 524 8.39 10.69 10.79
N VAL A 525 9.64 10.27 10.52
CA VAL A 525 10.79 11.21 10.49
C VAL A 525 10.66 12.28 9.42
N VAL A 526 10.04 11.97 8.27
CA VAL A 526 9.81 12.97 7.20
C VAL A 526 8.80 14.05 7.59
N LEU A 527 7.96 13.79 8.60
CA LEU A 527 6.88 14.68 9.04
C LEU A 527 7.30 15.63 10.15
N SER A 528 8.31 15.25 10.94
CA SER A 528 8.71 15.94 12.16
C SER A 528 10.22 15.92 12.36
N ARG A 529 10.84 17.11 12.29
CA ARG A 529 12.27 17.28 12.53
C ARG A 529 12.69 16.89 13.96
N PRO A 530 12.00 17.32 15.04
CA PRO A 530 12.38 16.92 16.40
C PRO A 530 12.41 15.40 16.59
N LEU A 531 11.38 14.71 16.06
CA LEU A 531 11.33 13.24 16.03
C LEU A 531 12.54 12.67 15.28
N ALA A 532 12.83 13.17 14.08
CA ALA A 532 13.95 12.67 13.26
C ALA A 532 15.28 12.76 14.00
N ILE A 533 15.58 13.91 14.60
CA ILE A 533 16.85 14.15 15.30
C ILE A 533 16.93 13.30 16.58
N ALA A 534 15.89 13.33 17.42
CA ALA A 534 15.88 12.61 18.69
C ALA A 534 15.94 11.09 18.49
N LEU A 535 15.14 10.54 17.56
CA LEU A 535 15.14 9.12 17.27
C LEU A 535 16.48 8.68 16.66
N ASN A 536 17.03 9.45 15.72
CA ASN A 536 18.32 9.11 15.12
C ASN A 536 19.43 9.06 16.18
N ALA A 537 19.46 10.00 17.14
CA ALA A 537 20.43 9.99 18.24
C ALA A 537 20.28 8.75 19.15
N ARG A 538 19.05 8.33 19.46
CA ARG A 538 18.79 7.09 20.22
C ARG A 538 19.26 5.85 19.45
N ILE A 539 18.99 5.78 18.15
CA ILE A 539 19.42 4.67 17.29
C ILE A 539 20.95 4.63 17.15
N ASP A 540 21.61 5.78 16.97
CA ASP A 540 23.07 5.88 16.93
C ASP A 540 23.71 5.29 18.18
N ARG A 541 23.14 5.59 19.35
CA ARG A 541 23.60 5.02 20.61
C ARG A 541 23.46 3.50 20.64
N LEU A 542 22.31 2.97 20.21
CA LEU A 542 22.07 1.52 20.15
C LEU A 542 23.03 0.79 19.21
N ILE A 543 23.37 1.42 18.08
CA ILE A 543 24.36 0.89 17.13
C ILE A 543 25.76 0.92 17.77
N ALA A 544 26.13 2.03 18.41
CA ALA A 544 27.44 2.19 19.04
C ALA A 544 27.70 1.17 20.16
N VAL A 545 26.68 0.85 20.98
CA VAL A 545 26.78 -0.21 22.00
C VAL A 545 26.60 -1.63 21.42
N GLY A 546 26.26 -1.74 20.14
CA GLY A 546 26.13 -3.01 19.43
C GLY A 546 24.87 -3.82 19.79
N LEU A 547 23.80 -3.16 20.22
CA LEU A 547 22.50 -3.79 20.52
C LEU A 547 21.63 -3.95 19.26
N VAL A 548 21.79 -3.06 18.28
CA VAL A 548 21.07 -3.12 16.98
C VAL A 548 22.05 -2.91 15.82
N GLY A 549 21.64 -3.28 14.61
CA GLY A 549 22.44 -3.08 13.39
C GLY A 549 22.10 -1.78 12.66
N GLN A 550 22.85 -1.53 11.57
CA GLN A 550 22.62 -0.39 10.68
C GLN A 550 21.27 -0.43 9.97
N ASP A 551 20.61 -1.60 9.93
CA ASP A 551 19.27 -1.76 9.36
C ASP A 551 18.20 -0.95 10.09
N TRP A 552 18.45 -0.48 11.31
CA TRP A 552 17.60 0.47 12.02
C TRP A 552 17.70 1.91 11.46
N LYS A 553 18.63 2.18 10.54
CA LYS A 553 18.75 3.46 9.82
C LYS A 553 18.40 3.37 8.33
N THR A 554 18.13 2.18 7.82
CA THR A 554 17.76 1.94 6.42
C THR A 554 16.25 1.80 6.23
N PRO A 555 15.73 1.76 4.99
CA PRO A 555 14.30 1.63 4.73
C PRO A 555 13.69 0.36 5.35
N PHE A 556 12.39 0.36 5.61
CA PHE A 556 11.70 -0.77 6.26
C PHE A 556 11.83 -2.11 5.53
N GLY A 557 11.96 -2.08 4.19
CA GLY A 557 12.15 -3.28 3.38
C GLY A 557 13.58 -3.83 3.38
N ALA A 558 14.55 -3.15 3.99
CA ALA A 558 15.91 -3.65 4.08
C ALA A 558 16.00 -4.89 4.98
N ALA A 559 16.85 -5.84 4.58
CA ALA A 559 17.10 -7.06 5.33
C ALA A 559 17.47 -6.72 6.80
N PRO A 560 16.73 -7.29 7.78
CA PRO A 560 16.98 -7.00 9.18
C PRO A 560 18.26 -7.67 9.67
N SER A 561 18.91 -7.05 10.65
CA SER A 561 20.02 -7.69 11.37
C SER A 561 19.51 -8.80 12.27
N ALA A 562 20.34 -9.83 12.49
CA ALA A 562 20.04 -10.86 13.46
C ALA A 562 19.87 -10.24 14.86
N PRO A 563 18.80 -10.60 15.60
CA PRO A 563 18.62 -10.17 16.97
C PRO A 563 19.81 -10.55 17.86
N ARG A 564 20.17 -9.65 18.78
CA ARG A 564 21.30 -9.84 19.69
C ARG A 564 20.80 -10.03 21.11
N THR A 565 21.37 -11.00 21.82
CA THR A 565 21.20 -11.13 23.27
C THR A 565 22.10 -10.10 23.96
N PRO A 566 21.56 -9.14 24.74
CA PRO A 566 22.36 -8.12 25.41
C PRO A 566 23.34 -8.70 26.42
N ALA A 567 24.54 -8.14 26.51
CA ALA A 567 25.50 -8.40 27.58
C ALA A 567 25.48 -7.27 28.64
N LEU A 568 25.94 -7.57 29.87
CA LEU A 568 26.00 -6.61 30.98
C LEU A 568 26.69 -5.28 30.64
N ALA A 569 27.82 -5.33 29.92
CA ALA A 569 28.55 -4.13 29.52
C ALA A 569 27.72 -3.22 28.60
N GLN A 570 26.97 -3.81 27.66
CA GLN A 570 26.13 -3.07 26.71
C GLN A 570 24.94 -2.43 27.41
N VAL A 571 24.27 -3.19 28.28
CA VAL A 571 23.15 -2.69 29.09
C VAL A 571 23.63 -1.57 30.00
N SER A 572 24.73 -1.75 30.72
CA SER A 572 25.29 -0.73 31.62
C SER A 572 25.65 0.56 30.89
N ALA A 573 26.25 0.45 29.71
CA ALA A 573 26.57 1.60 28.87
C ALA A 573 25.31 2.35 28.40
N LEU A 574 24.26 1.62 28.01
CA LEU A 574 22.99 2.24 27.60
C LEU A 574 22.28 2.92 28.79
N CYS A 575 22.19 2.24 29.93
CA CYS A 575 21.46 2.72 31.11
C CYS A 575 22.18 3.87 31.85
N ALA A 576 23.44 4.15 31.52
CA ALA A 576 24.17 5.30 32.04
C ALA A 576 23.72 6.64 31.42
N ALA A 577 22.96 6.62 30.33
CA ALA A 577 22.46 7.84 29.70
C ALA A 577 21.30 8.46 30.49
N GLY A 578 21.26 9.80 30.55
CA GLY A 578 20.22 10.54 31.28
C GLY A 578 18.79 10.34 30.74
N ASP A 579 18.67 9.96 29.48
CA ASP A 579 17.39 9.63 28.83
C ASP A 579 17.21 8.13 28.60
N ALA A 580 17.90 7.25 29.34
CA ALA A 580 17.80 5.80 29.17
C ALA A 580 16.36 5.25 29.29
N PRO A 581 16.03 4.14 28.60
CA PRO A 581 14.74 3.46 28.81
C PRO A 581 14.62 2.97 30.26
N ALA A 582 13.40 2.77 30.77
CA ALA A 582 13.21 2.12 32.06
C ALA A 582 13.43 0.61 31.98
N TRP A 583 13.08 0.03 30.83
CA TRP A 583 13.11 -1.40 30.58
C TRP A 583 13.65 -1.72 29.19
N ILE A 584 14.42 -2.81 29.09
CA ILE A 584 14.83 -3.41 27.82
C ILE A 584 14.17 -4.79 27.72
N VAL A 585 13.43 -5.01 26.63
CA VAL A 585 12.87 -6.32 26.29
C VAL A 585 13.66 -6.89 25.14
N ALA A 586 14.40 -7.95 25.42
CA ALA A 586 15.32 -8.59 24.49
C ALA A 586 14.91 -10.04 24.21
N PRO A 587 14.86 -10.48 22.95
CA PRO A 587 14.56 -11.87 22.66
C PRO A 587 15.69 -12.78 23.13
N ILE A 588 15.33 -13.97 23.59
CA ILE A 588 16.28 -15.05 23.89
C ILE A 588 16.22 -16.05 22.74
N ALA A 589 17.36 -16.29 22.09
CA ALA A 589 17.44 -17.28 21.01
C ALA A 589 17.15 -18.70 21.55
N PRO A 590 16.53 -19.59 20.74
CA PRO A 590 16.35 -20.98 21.14
C PRO A 590 17.68 -21.63 21.54
N GLY A 591 17.71 -22.25 22.73
CA GLY A 591 18.92 -22.89 23.26
C GLY A 591 19.94 -21.94 23.90
N ALA A 592 19.72 -20.62 23.88
CA ALA A 592 20.54 -19.67 24.63
C ALA A 592 20.08 -19.57 26.09
N ALA A 593 21.03 -19.45 27.02
CA ALA A 593 20.73 -19.16 28.41
C ALA A 593 20.67 -17.63 28.65
N PRO A 594 19.72 -17.13 29.46
CA PRO A 594 19.71 -15.74 29.87
C PRO A 594 20.96 -15.42 30.72
N ASP A 595 21.58 -14.27 30.49
CA ASP A 595 22.67 -13.80 31.33
C ASP A 595 22.12 -13.40 32.70
N LEU A 596 22.36 -14.24 33.71
CA LEU A 596 21.85 -14.07 35.07
C LEU A 596 22.39 -12.81 35.75
N THR A 597 23.49 -12.23 35.26
CA THR A 597 24.06 -11.00 35.82
C THR A 597 23.20 -9.76 35.56
N LEU A 598 22.30 -9.82 34.57
CA LEU A 598 21.43 -8.70 34.17
C LEU A 598 20.22 -8.48 35.10
N LYS A 599 20.07 -9.25 36.19
CA LYS A 599 18.87 -9.26 37.06
C LYS A 599 17.56 -9.32 36.26
N ASN A 600 17.59 -10.02 35.12
CA ASN A 600 16.47 -10.05 34.20
C ASN A 600 15.34 -10.95 34.72
N ARG A 601 14.13 -10.70 34.22
CA ARG A 601 13.00 -11.63 34.36
C ARG A 601 12.66 -12.21 33.00
N SER A 602 12.28 -13.48 32.98
CA SER A 602 11.84 -14.13 31.77
C SER A 602 10.35 -13.87 31.54
N TRP A 603 10.00 -13.37 30.35
CA TRP A 603 8.63 -13.35 29.86
C TRP A 603 8.50 -14.26 28.65
N THR A 604 7.46 -15.10 28.65
CA THR A 604 7.18 -16.03 27.54
C THR A 604 5.91 -15.61 26.83
N ALA A 605 6.03 -15.28 25.55
CA ALA A 605 4.91 -15.00 24.68
C ALA A 605 4.08 -16.27 24.42
N ARG A 606 2.76 -16.11 24.34
CA ARG A 606 1.81 -17.21 24.04
C ARG A 606 2.05 -17.84 22.66
N GLN A 607 2.54 -17.04 21.71
CA GLN A 607 2.86 -17.44 20.35
C GLN A 607 4.30 -17.02 20.01
N PRO A 608 5.01 -17.75 19.15
CA PRO A 608 6.38 -17.42 18.79
C PRO A 608 6.42 -16.16 17.90
N TYR A 609 7.31 -15.23 18.24
CA TYR A 609 7.73 -14.19 17.31
C TYR A 609 8.63 -14.79 16.24
N GLU A 610 8.45 -14.34 15.01
CA GLU A 610 9.12 -14.84 13.83
C GLU A 610 9.61 -13.66 12.99
N LEU A 611 10.89 -13.70 12.62
CA LEU A 611 11.55 -12.68 11.82
C LEU A 611 12.34 -13.34 10.70
N ASP A 612 12.09 -12.93 9.46
CA ASP A 612 12.86 -13.35 8.30
C ASP A 612 14.18 -12.58 8.21
N LEU A 613 15.29 -13.31 8.22
CA LEU A 613 16.68 -12.86 8.10
C LEU A 613 17.23 -13.26 6.71
N ALA A 614 16.55 -12.80 5.65
CA ALA A 614 16.89 -13.04 4.26
C ALA A 614 16.95 -14.55 3.91
N GLY A 615 15.84 -15.26 4.15
CA GLY A 615 15.70 -16.69 3.85
C GLY A 615 16.04 -17.61 5.01
N ARG A 616 16.38 -17.06 6.19
CA ARG A 616 16.53 -17.78 7.46
C ARG A 616 15.59 -17.20 8.48
N TRP A 617 14.97 -18.02 9.32
CA TRP A 617 14.00 -17.54 10.30
C TRP A 617 14.58 -17.50 11.70
N PHE A 618 14.49 -16.33 12.33
CA PHE A 618 14.64 -16.21 13.78
C PHE A 618 13.28 -16.42 14.43
N VAL A 619 13.21 -17.39 15.34
CA VAL A 619 11.98 -17.75 16.04
C VAL A 619 12.25 -17.73 17.54
N THR A 620 11.43 -17.03 18.31
CA THR A 620 11.54 -17.04 19.77
C THR A 620 10.17 -16.92 20.44
N ARG A 621 10.03 -17.53 21.61
CA ARG A 621 8.90 -17.31 22.52
C ARG A 621 9.31 -16.57 23.78
N THR A 622 10.59 -16.50 24.08
CA THR A 622 11.07 -16.11 25.40
C THR A 622 11.89 -14.85 25.29
N TYR A 623 11.66 -13.93 26.20
CA TYR A 623 12.29 -12.63 26.25
C TYR A 623 12.86 -12.38 27.64
N ALA A 624 14.04 -11.78 27.69
CA ALA A 624 14.58 -11.17 28.88
C ALA A 624 13.97 -9.77 29.03
N VAL A 625 13.35 -9.51 30.18
CA VAL A 625 12.90 -8.18 30.60
C VAL A 625 13.90 -7.65 31.62
N ILE A 626 14.70 -6.67 31.20
CA ILE A 626 15.87 -6.17 31.90
C ILE A 626 15.58 -4.75 32.41
N PRO A 627 15.68 -4.48 33.72
CA PRO A 627 15.54 -3.12 34.26
C PRO A 627 16.79 -2.29 33.95
N CYS A 628 16.61 -1.07 33.47
CA CYS A 628 17.71 -0.13 33.29
C CYS A 628 17.98 0.63 34.60
N VAL A 629 18.68 0.01 35.53
CA VAL A 629 18.98 0.61 36.84
C VAL A 629 20.00 1.74 36.65
N GLY A 630 19.58 2.98 36.93
CA GLY A 630 20.55 4.07 37.13
C GLY A 630 21.33 3.76 38.40
N ARG A 631 22.65 3.94 38.35
CA ARG A 631 23.61 3.55 39.40
C ARG A 631 23.07 3.66 40.83
#